data_AF-A0A170WP42-F1
#
_entry.id   AF-A0A170WP42-F1
#
_cell.length_a   1.000
_cell.length_b   1.000
_cell.length_c   1.000
_cell.angle_alpha   90.00
_cell.angle_beta   90.00
_cell.angle_gamma   90.00
#
_symmetry.space_group_name_H-M   'P 1'
#
loop_
_entity.id
_entity.type
_entity.pdbx_description
1 polymer ?
#
loop_
_entity_poly.entity_id
_entity_poly.type
_entity_poly.pdbx_seq_one_letter_code
_entity_poly.pdbx_strand_id
1 'polypeptide(L)'
;NYCSLGINENDFLNWILQEPQLLVWISTFYRLSTSENVIHDVHCAVCGIHPIIGLRYHCLRCIRYNLCQICFFTGKISKRHKTKHIIREYCAKTSTYESTITFLRGFINRLCGHKSRLQYLPVESQNTTTERSVEKTENYIVTERNETFIDSSTIKS
;
A
#
# COMPACT_ATOMS: atom_id res chain seq x y z
N ASN A 1 26.28 -42.51 0.16
CA ASN A 1 26.58 -41.07 -0.01
C ASN A 1 25.33 -40.28 0.32
N TYR A 2 25.16 -39.93 1.60
CA TYR A 2 24.06 -39.07 2.03
C TYR A 2 24.50 -37.62 1.81
N CYS A 3 23.87 -36.91 0.88
CA CYS A 3 24.02 -35.45 0.81
C CYS A 3 23.47 -34.86 2.11
N SER A 4 24.32 -34.18 2.87
CA SER A 4 23.87 -33.36 3.99
C SER A 4 23.08 -32.18 3.43
N LEU A 5 21.76 -32.32 3.35
CA LEU A 5 20.79 -31.32 2.88
C LEU A 5 20.65 -30.10 3.83
N GLY A 6 21.61 -29.90 4.74
CA GLY A 6 21.56 -28.84 5.75
C GLY A 6 22.47 -27.66 5.40
N ILE A 7 21.97 -26.45 5.61
CA ILE A 7 22.77 -25.22 5.61
C ILE A 7 23.36 -25.06 7.02
N ASN A 8 24.64 -24.72 7.13
CA ASN A 8 25.27 -24.43 8.41
C ASN A 8 24.68 -23.14 9.03
N GLU A 9 24.57 -23.07 10.36
CA GLU A 9 24.11 -21.88 11.08
C GLU A 9 24.92 -20.64 10.68
N ASN A 10 26.25 -20.75 10.58
CA ASN A 10 27.10 -19.63 10.20
C ASN A 10 26.84 -19.13 8.78
N ASP A 11 26.59 -20.05 7.84
CA ASP A 11 26.27 -19.69 6.45
C ASP A 11 24.90 -19.01 6.35
N PHE A 12 23.94 -19.49 7.14
CA PHE A 12 22.62 -18.88 7.24
C PHE A 12 22.67 -17.48 7.89
N LEU A 13 23.42 -17.31 8.98
CA LEU A 13 23.60 -16.02 9.64
C LEU A 13 24.31 -15.03 8.71
N ASN A 14 25.37 -15.47 8.03
CA ASN A 14 26.05 -14.66 7.02
C ASN A 14 25.07 -14.24 5.91
N TRP A 15 24.21 -15.15 5.45
CA TRP A 15 23.18 -14.84 4.47
C TRP A 15 22.15 -13.82 4.98
N ILE A 16 21.65 -13.94 6.22
CA ILE A 16 20.73 -12.97 6.83
C ILE A 16 21.36 -11.58 6.91
N LEU A 17 22.63 -11.50 7.32
CA LEU A 17 23.34 -10.24 7.48
C LEU A 17 23.57 -9.49 6.15
N GLN A 18 23.44 -10.17 5.00
CA GLN A 18 23.44 -9.54 3.68
C GLN A 18 22.11 -8.86 3.33
N GLU A 19 21.16 -8.76 4.26
CA GLU A 19 19.83 -8.17 4.08
C GLU A 19 19.13 -8.63 2.78
N PRO A 20 18.94 -9.94 2.60
CA PRO A 20 18.40 -10.47 1.35
C PRO A 20 17.01 -9.90 1.09
N GLN A 21 16.75 -9.55 -0.17
CA GLN A 21 15.53 -8.83 -0.59
C GLN A 21 14.23 -9.55 -0.17
N LEU A 22 14.27 -10.88 -0.01
CA LEU A 22 13.12 -11.67 0.45
C LEU A 22 12.66 -11.29 1.87
N LEU A 23 13.56 -10.89 2.77
CA LEU A 23 13.20 -10.53 4.15
C LEU A 23 12.33 -9.28 4.20
N VAL A 24 12.49 -8.36 3.23
CA VAL A 24 11.65 -7.15 3.11
C VAL A 24 10.17 -7.53 2.98
N TRP A 25 9.88 -8.62 2.28
CA TRP A 25 8.52 -9.08 2.02
C TRP A 25 7.88 -9.80 3.20
N ILE A 26 8.65 -10.35 4.15
CA ILE A 26 8.11 -11.08 5.31
C ILE A 26 7.12 -10.22 6.08
N SER A 27 7.47 -8.97 6.35
CA SER A 27 6.59 -8.04 7.06
C SER A 27 5.27 -7.80 6.31
N THR A 28 5.32 -7.71 4.98
CA THR A 28 4.16 -7.49 4.12
C THR A 28 3.28 -8.73 4.07
N PHE A 29 3.87 -9.93 3.94
CA PHE A 29 3.12 -11.18 4.00
C PHE A 29 2.44 -11.39 5.34
N TYR A 30 3.11 -11.05 6.45
CA TYR A 30 2.50 -11.08 7.76
C TYR A 30 1.27 -10.16 7.84
N ARG A 31 1.36 -8.92 7.34
CA ARG A 31 0.22 -7.99 7.30
C ARG A 31 -0.93 -8.50 6.43
N LEU A 32 -0.64 -9.09 5.28
CA LEU A 32 -1.65 -9.69 4.41
C LEU A 32 -2.34 -10.89 5.07
N SER A 33 -1.57 -11.81 5.64
CA SER A 33 -2.10 -13.01 6.30
C SER A 33 -2.93 -12.67 7.54
N THR A 34 -2.46 -11.76 8.39
CA THR A 34 -3.20 -11.39 9.61
C THR A 34 -4.51 -10.66 9.34
N SER A 35 -4.60 -9.94 8.21
CA SER A 35 -5.78 -9.15 7.87
C SER A 35 -6.80 -9.91 7.03
N GLU A 36 -6.45 -11.05 6.43
CA GLU A 36 -7.29 -11.79 5.47
C GLU A 36 -8.76 -11.96 5.93
N ASN A 37 -8.95 -12.31 7.20
CA ASN A 37 -10.27 -12.57 7.79
C ASN A 37 -10.78 -11.41 8.66
N VAL A 38 -10.14 -10.25 8.60
CA VAL A 38 -10.50 -9.07 9.40
C VAL A 38 -11.62 -8.32 8.71
N ILE A 39 -12.72 -8.12 9.44
CA ILE A 39 -13.92 -7.41 8.98
C ILE A 39 -13.95 -6.02 9.60
N HIS A 40 -13.97 -5.00 8.76
CA HIS A 40 -14.12 -3.60 9.13
C HIS A 40 -15.51 -3.09 8.75
N ASP A 41 -16.25 -2.61 9.75
CA ASP A 41 -17.61 -2.05 9.60
C ASP A 41 -17.59 -0.64 8.99
N VAL A 42 -17.11 -0.53 7.75
CA VAL A 42 -17.01 0.71 6.97
C VAL A 42 -17.30 0.41 5.50
N HIS A 43 -17.64 1.44 4.72
CA HIS A 43 -17.80 1.33 3.28
C HIS A 43 -16.55 1.84 2.55
N CYS A 44 -16.26 1.29 1.37
CA CYS A 44 -15.26 1.85 0.46
C CYS A 44 -15.81 3.09 -0.25
N ALA A 45 -15.08 4.19 -0.24
CA ALA A 45 -15.49 5.46 -0.85
C ALA A 45 -15.48 5.47 -2.39
N VAL A 46 -14.94 4.42 -3.02
CA VAL A 46 -14.82 4.32 -4.49
C VAL A 46 -15.78 3.28 -5.06
N CYS A 47 -15.71 2.02 -4.60
CA CYS A 47 -16.58 0.95 -5.09
C CYS A 47 -17.84 0.72 -4.25
N GLY A 48 -17.97 1.37 -3.08
CA GLY A 48 -19.14 1.22 -2.22
C GLY A 48 -19.21 -0.08 -1.41
N ILE A 49 -18.27 -1.01 -1.56
CA ILE A 49 -18.31 -2.30 -0.85
C ILE A 49 -18.35 -2.11 0.67
N HIS A 50 -19.18 -2.92 1.33
CA HIS A 50 -19.37 -2.93 2.77
C HIS A 50 -19.82 -4.33 3.23
N PRO A 51 -19.28 -4.88 4.34
CA PRO A 51 -18.12 -4.38 5.08
C PRO A 51 -16.81 -4.55 4.28
N ILE A 52 -15.76 -3.79 4.62
CA ILE A 52 -14.43 -4.04 4.04
C ILE A 52 -13.82 -5.24 4.76
N ILE A 53 -13.49 -6.30 4.00
CA ILE A 53 -12.80 -7.49 4.48
C ILE A 53 -11.34 -7.42 4.01
N GLY A 54 -10.39 -7.80 4.86
CA GLY A 54 -8.97 -7.68 4.54
C GLY A 54 -8.35 -6.38 5.03
N LEU A 55 -7.35 -5.90 4.31
CA LEU A 55 -6.71 -4.62 4.59
C LEU A 55 -7.65 -3.44 4.34
N ARG A 56 -7.72 -2.53 5.33
CA ARG A 56 -8.42 -1.25 5.20
C ARG A 56 -7.42 -0.11 5.06
N TYR A 57 -7.62 0.71 4.04
CA TYR A 57 -6.81 1.89 3.76
C TYR A 57 -7.59 3.16 4.06
N HIS A 58 -7.19 3.90 5.09
CA HIS A 58 -7.87 5.12 5.53
C HIS A 58 -7.03 6.37 5.29
N CYS A 59 -7.61 7.37 4.65
CA CYS A 59 -6.94 8.66 4.47
C CYS A 59 -6.95 9.47 5.77
N LEU A 60 -5.79 9.91 6.24
CA LEU A 60 -5.67 10.68 7.49
C LEU A 60 -6.11 12.14 7.38
N ARG A 61 -6.37 12.64 6.15
CA ARG A 61 -6.81 14.02 5.90
C ARG A 61 -8.28 14.14 5.51
N CYS A 62 -8.84 13.10 4.90
CA CYS A 62 -10.23 13.11 4.42
C CYS A 62 -11.16 12.50 5.46
N ILE A 63 -12.26 13.19 5.75
CA ILE A 63 -13.27 12.72 6.70
C ILE A 63 -13.92 11.44 6.17
N ARG A 64 -13.89 10.38 6.99
CA ARG A 64 -14.48 9.05 6.72
C ARG A 64 -14.11 8.43 5.36
N TYR A 65 -12.95 8.78 4.81
CA TYR A 65 -12.51 8.24 3.52
C TYR A 65 -11.74 6.94 3.71
N ASN A 66 -12.34 5.83 3.30
CA ASN A 66 -11.76 4.49 3.38
C ASN A 66 -11.74 3.85 1.98
N LEU A 67 -10.71 3.08 1.71
CA LEU A 67 -10.55 2.29 0.49
C LEU A 67 -10.38 0.82 0.88
N CYS A 68 -10.99 -0.06 0.10
CA CYS A 68 -10.67 -1.49 0.14
C CYS A 68 -9.32 -1.74 -0.55
N GLN A 69 -8.74 -2.91 -0.29
CA GLN A 69 -7.47 -3.34 -0.87
C GLN A 69 -7.42 -3.22 -2.40
N ILE A 70 -8.49 -3.65 -3.08
CA ILE A 70 -8.58 -3.60 -4.55
C ILE A 70 -8.53 -2.14 -5.04
N CYS A 71 -9.35 -1.25 -4.46
CA CYS A 71 -9.37 0.15 -4.88
C CYS A 71 -8.05 0.88 -4.60
N PHE A 72 -7.39 0.56 -3.48
CA PHE A 72 -6.10 1.13 -3.13
C PHE A 72 -5.00 0.69 -4.10
N PHE A 73 -4.85 -0.62 -4.35
CA PHE A 73 -3.81 -1.13 -5.25
C PHE A 73 -4.05 -0.81 -6.73
N THR A 74 -5.31 -0.69 -7.15
CA THR A 74 -5.63 -0.22 -8.51
C THR A 74 -5.51 1.31 -8.66
N GLY A 75 -5.19 2.04 -7.58
CA GLY A 75 -5.04 3.49 -7.61
C GLY A 75 -6.33 4.27 -7.89
N LYS A 76 -7.50 3.65 -7.70
CA LYS A 76 -8.79 4.32 -7.93
C LYS A 76 -9.06 5.35 -6.84
N ILE A 77 -9.42 6.57 -7.23
CA ILE A 77 -9.70 7.68 -6.32
C ILE A 77 -11.05 8.32 -6.62
N SER A 78 -11.70 8.86 -5.59
CA SER A 78 -12.88 9.71 -5.77
C SER A 78 -12.48 11.15 -6.14
N LYS A 79 -13.41 11.91 -6.73
CA LYS A 79 -13.20 13.32 -7.13
C LYS A 79 -12.76 14.24 -5.99
N ARG A 80 -13.09 13.92 -4.73
CA ARG A 80 -12.80 14.76 -3.55
C ARG A 80 -11.49 14.39 -2.84
N HIS A 81 -10.85 13.29 -3.25
CA HIS A 81 -9.61 12.82 -2.64
C HIS A 81 -8.38 13.20 -3.48
N LYS A 82 -7.30 13.62 -2.83
CA LYS A 82 -6.02 13.92 -3.49
C LYS A 82 -5.03 12.80 -3.21
N THR A 83 -4.33 12.33 -4.23
CA THR A 83 -3.29 11.27 -4.14
C THR A 83 -2.13 11.63 -3.21
N LYS A 84 -1.87 12.93 -3.00
CA LYS A 84 -0.85 13.43 -2.06
C LYS A 84 -1.23 13.23 -0.58
N HIS A 85 -2.43 12.78 -0.26
CA HIS A 85 -2.83 12.55 1.11
C HIS A 85 -2.22 11.25 1.65
N ILE A 86 -1.71 11.30 2.87
CA ILE A 86 -1.18 10.13 3.55
C ILE A 86 -2.32 9.17 3.88
N ILE A 87 -2.15 7.91 3.48
CA ILE A 87 -3.05 6.81 3.77
C ILE A 87 -2.42 5.93 4.85
N ARG A 88 -3.23 5.51 5.82
CA ARG A 88 -2.87 4.56 6.86
C ARG A 88 -3.56 3.23 6.60
N GLU A 89 -2.78 2.16 6.66
CA GLU A 89 -3.24 0.78 6.61
C GLU A 89 -3.70 0.32 8.00
N TYR A 90 -4.80 -0.43 8.05
CA TYR A 90 -5.33 -1.09 9.24
C TYR A 90 -5.46 -2.59 8.94
N CYS A 91 -4.75 -3.41 9.72
CA CYS A 91 -4.75 -4.87 9.58
C CYS A 91 -5.63 -5.58 10.62
N ALA A 92 -6.17 -4.86 11.62
CA ALA A 92 -6.92 -5.43 12.74
C ALA A 92 -8.22 -4.67 12.98
N LYS A 93 -9.25 -5.36 13.52
CA LYS A 93 -10.51 -4.72 13.91
C LYS A 93 -10.20 -3.63 14.93
N THR A 94 -10.43 -2.37 14.55
CA THR A 94 -10.27 -1.26 15.47
C THR A 94 -11.42 -1.28 16.46
N SER A 95 -11.21 -1.91 17.62
CA SER A 95 -12.09 -1.75 18.77
C SER A 95 -11.98 -0.31 19.31
N THR A 96 -13.06 0.21 19.89
CA THR A 96 -13.10 1.51 20.56
C THR A 96 -11.99 1.64 21.62
N TYR A 97 -11.66 0.54 22.31
CA TYR A 97 -10.56 0.48 23.28
C TYR A 97 -9.19 0.77 22.64
N GLU A 98 -8.88 0.12 21.52
CA GLU A 98 -7.61 0.32 20.78
C GLU A 98 -7.44 1.75 20.26
N SER A 99 -8.56 2.39 19.91
CA SER A 99 -8.56 3.81 19.52
C SER A 99 -8.13 4.68 20.69
N THR A 100 -8.72 4.48 21.89
CA THR A 100 -8.37 5.24 23.10
C THR A 100 -6.92 5.02 23.55
N ILE A 101 -6.43 3.78 23.50
CA ILE A 101 -5.02 3.48 23.79
C ILE A 101 -4.10 4.18 22.79
N THR A 102 -4.45 4.20 21.50
CA THR A 102 -3.63 4.88 20.49
C THR A 102 -3.56 6.38 20.76
N PHE A 103 -4.66 7.01 21.19
CA PHE A 103 -4.65 8.40 21.62
C PHE A 103 -3.77 8.59 22.87
N LEU A 104 -3.94 7.76 23.91
CA LEU A 104 -3.13 7.80 25.14
C LEU A 104 -1.64 7.61 24.87
N ARG A 105 -1.26 6.63 24.04
CA ARG A 105 0.12 6.43 23.56
C ARG A 105 0.62 7.65 22.79
N GLY A 106 -0.24 8.30 22.00
CA GLY A 106 0.08 9.55 21.30
C GLY A 106 0.39 10.71 22.25
N PHE A 107 -0.27 10.77 23.41
CA PHE A 107 0.05 11.72 24.48
C PHE A 107 1.35 11.35 25.20
N ILE A 108 1.53 10.08 25.56
CA ILE A 108 2.73 9.59 26.26
C ILE A 108 3.99 9.72 25.38
N ASN A 109 3.89 9.42 24.09
CA ASN A 109 5.01 9.59 23.14
C ASN A 109 5.42 11.04 22.93
N ARG A 110 4.54 12.02 23.23
CA ARG A 110 4.92 13.45 23.25
C ARG A 110 5.67 13.83 24.52
N LEU A 111 5.50 13.09 25.61
CA LEU A 111 6.12 13.36 26.90
C LEU A 111 7.49 12.67 27.07
N CYS A 112 7.71 11.50 26.47
CA CYS A 112 8.92 10.69 26.70
C CYS A 112 9.73 10.42 25.40
N GLY A 113 9.84 11.42 24.52
CA GLY A 113 10.28 11.30 23.12
C GLY A 113 11.55 10.49 22.83
N HIS A 114 11.43 9.17 22.68
CA HIS A 114 12.42 8.33 22.01
C HIS A 114 11.83 7.80 20.70
N LYS A 115 12.26 8.39 19.57
CA LYS A 115 11.79 7.99 18.23
C LYS A 115 12.65 6.84 17.71
N SER A 116 12.21 5.59 17.88
CA SER A 116 12.64 4.51 16.98
C SER A 116 11.88 4.65 15.66
N ARG A 117 12.42 5.48 14.76
CA ARG A 117 11.90 5.71 13.42
C ARG A 117 12.26 4.48 12.56
N LEU A 118 11.54 3.38 12.74
CA LEU A 118 11.56 2.29 11.76
C LEU A 118 10.88 2.80 10.50
N GLN A 119 11.70 3.22 9.54
CA GLN A 119 11.28 3.67 8.24
C GLN A 119 11.84 2.67 7.24
N TYR A 120 10.95 1.93 6.58
CA TYR A 120 11.30 1.09 5.45
C TYR A 120 11.88 2.01 4.37
N LEU A 121 13.08 1.67 3.87
CA LEU A 121 13.80 2.43 2.86
C LEU A 121 12.92 2.65 1.62
N PRO A 122 12.93 3.84 1.00
CA PRO A 122 12.37 4.03 -0.33
C PRO A 122 13.11 3.11 -1.31
N VAL A 123 12.38 2.38 -2.15
CA VAL A 123 12.98 1.70 -3.31
C VAL A 123 13.44 2.79 -4.27
N GLU A 124 14.75 3.01 -4.37
CA GLU A 124 15.33 3.85 -5.41
C GLU A 124 15.19 3.11 -6.76
N SER A 125 14.45 3.74 -7.68
CA SER A 125 14.45 3.33 -9.09
C SER A 125 15.81 3.68 -9.68
N GLN A 126 16.61 2.67 -10.03
CA GLN A 126 17.85 2.88 -10.79
C GLN A 126 17.49 3.38 -12.19
N ASN A 127 17.52 4.69 -12.38
CA ASN A 127 17.60 5.31 -13.69
C ASN A 127 19.06 5.24 -14.13
N THR A 128 19.37 4.38 -15.10
CA THR A 128 20.64 4.41 -15.80
C THR A 128 20.74 5.72 -16.60
N THR A 129 21.55 6.64 -16.10
CA THR A 129 21.98 7.88 -16.76
C THR A 129 22.94 7.60 -17.91
N THR A 130 22.71 8.22 -19.05
CA THR A 130 23.80 8.80 -19.84
C THR A 130 23.36 10.19 -20.32
N GLU A 131 24.15 11.19 -19.89
CA GLU A 131 24.12 12.63 -20.22
C GLU A 131 24.22 12.84 -21.75
N ARG A 132 23.89 13.96 -22.40
CA ARG A 132 24.15 15.38 -22.07
C ARG A 132 23.53 16.29 -23.16
N SER A 133 23.26 17.54 -22.76
CA SER A 133 23.24 18.82 -23.52
C SER A 133 22.08 19.22 -24.45
N VAL A 134 21.36 20.25 -23.96
CA VAL A 134 20.95 21.53 -24.62
C VAL A 134 20.04 21.44 -25.86
N GLU A 135 18.79 21.90 -25.76
CA GLU A 135 18.26 23.09 -26.44
C GLU A 135 16.78 23.37 -26.08
N LYS A 136 16.46 24.66 -25.96
CA LYS A 136 15.09 25.20 -25.93
C LYS A 136 14.36 24.77 -27.20
N THR A 137 13.08 24.40 -27.10
CA THR A 137 11.95 25.03 -27.83
C THR A 137 10.66 24.25 -27.57
N GLU A 138 9.55 24.95 -27.79
CA GLU A 138 8.16 24.54 -27.67
C GLU A 138 7.85 23.18 -28.32
N ASN A 139 6.85 22.45 -27.80
CA ASN A 139 5.66 22.04 -28.57
C ASN A 139 4.69 21.16 -27.78
N TYR A 140 3.42 21.55 -27.91
CA TYR A 140 2.17 20.94 -27.48
C TYR A 140 1.90 19.62 -28.24
N ILE A 141 1.49 18.54 -27.55
CA ILE A 141 0.62 17.51 -28.15
C ILE A 141 -0.40 17.02 -27.10
N VAL A 142 -1.65 17.42 -27.33
CA VAL A 142 -2.87 16.80 -26.82
C VAL A 142 -3.06 15.44 -27.51
N THR A 143 -3.46 14.41 -26.75
CA THR A 143 -4.10 13.23 -27.35
C THR A 143 -5.49 13.06 -26.77
N GLU A 144 -6.44 13.07 -27.70
CA GLU A 144 -7.88 13.10 -27.50
C GLU A 144 -8.46 11.74 -27.07
N ARG A 145 -9.63 11.86 -26.44
CA ARG A 145 -10.64 10.82 -26.23
C ARG A 145 -10.98 10.12 -27.54
N ASN A 146 -11.29 8.83 -27.46
CA ASN A 146 -12.33 8.22 -28.29
C ASN A 146 -13.15 7.25 -27.41
N GLU A 147 -14.32 7.72 -26.99
CA GLU A 147 -15.44 6.87 -26.62
C GLU A 147 -16.11 6.38 -27.91
N THR A 148 -16.50 5.11 -27.99
CA THR A 148 -17.81 4.76 -28.56
C THR A 148 -18.27 3.41 -28.01
N PHE A 149 -19.51 3.46 -27.54
CA PHE A 149 -20.33 2.43 -26.95
C PHE A 149 -21.28 1.94 -28.05
N ILE A 150 -21.50 0.63 -28.22
CA ILE A 150 -22.67 0.12 -28.96
C ILE A 150 -23.26 -1.06 -28.18
N ASP A 151 -24.55 -0.92 -27.91
CA ASP A 151 -25.44 -1.80 -27.14
C ASP A 151 -26.10 -2.90 -28.03
N SER A 152 -26.93 -3.70 -27.36
CA SER A 152 -27.39 -5.06 -27.58
C SER A 152 -28.36 -5.37 -28.73
N SER A 153 -28.31 -6.65 -29.16
CA SER A 153 -29.41 -7.59 -29.50
C SER A 153 -30.10 -7.60 -30.89
N THR A 154 -30.38 -8.86 -31.32
CA THR A 154 -31.35 -9.35 -32.34
C THR A 154 -30.83 -9.32 -33.81
N ILE A 155 -30.96 -10.32 -34.71
CA ILE A 155 -31.98 -11.35 -35.03
C ILE A 155 -31.31 -12.55 -35.77
N LYS A 156 -31.86 -13.75 -35.57
CA LYS A 156 -31.63 -15.01 -36.30
C LYS A 156 -31.77 -14.90 -37.83
N SER A 157 -30.98 -15.66 -38.59
CA SER A 157 -31.37 -16.50 -39.75
C SER A 157 -30.15 -17.26 -40.22
#